data_AF-A0A820J6H0-F1
#
_entry.id   AF-A0A820J6H0-F1
#
_cell.length_a   1.000
_cell.length_b   1.000
_cell.length_c   1.000
_cell.angle_alpha   90.00
_cell.angle_beta   90.00
_cell.angle_gamma   90.00
#
_symmetry.space_group_name_H-M   'P 1'
#
loop_
_entity.id
_entity.type
_entity.pdbx_description
1 polymer ?
#
loop_
_entity_poly.entity_id
_entity_poly.type
_entity_poly.pdbx_seq_one_letter_code
_entity_poly.pdbx_strand_id
1 'polypeptide(L)'
;TTTSRKKSDTDSVLSEPNMGLILSPTHGKDSSGGTSVIECQPTGIYTVADPLECNSYYQCDKGIRTRLNCPERQLFDADKRQCMEYERVFCGSRAANLADKNQCINKRDGIHPDTERDCHFYYQCVAQNKMREAKCPGDHKFSSYTGKCGPANNAPMPCGTYIPGTATIQCINFF
;
A
#
# COMPACT_ATOMS: atom_id res chain seq x y z
N THR A 1 30.18 -63.56 42.80
CA THR A 1 30.99 -62.41 43.23
C THR A 1 30.07 -61.20 43.24
N THR A 2 29.76 -60.70 44.45
CA THR A 2 29.39 -59.31 44.81
C THR A 2 28.67 -58.44 43.77
N THR A 3 27.36 -58.15 43.87
CA THR A 3 26.69 -57.10 44.70
C THR A 3 27.26 -55.69 44.50
N SER A 4 26.53 -54.56 44.42
CA SER A 4 25.11 -54.15 44.48
C SER A 4 25.09 -52.60 44.35
N ARG A 5 23.98 -52.00 43.87
CA ARG A 5 23.23 -50.85 44.48
C ARG A 5 22.37 -50.15 43.41
N LYS A 6 21.03 -50.29 43.48
CA LYS A 6 19.98 -49.51 44.20
C LYS A 6 19.59 -48.23 43.41
N LYS A 7 18.36 -48.10 42.85
CA LYS A 7 17.01 -47.91 43.47
C LYS A 7 16.92 -46.49 44.09
N SER A 8 15.93 -45.60 43.90
CA SER A 8 14.63 -45.49 43.21
C SER A 8 14.15 -44.02 43.39
N ASP A 9 12.96 -43.70 42.85
CA ASP A 9 11.98 -42.70 43.33
C ASP A 9 12.07 -41.23 42.83
N THR A 10 11.18 -40.95 41.87
CA THR A 10 10.15 -39.88 41.76
C THR A 10 10.27 -38.50 42.42
N ASP A 11 9.87 -37.50 41.62
CA ASP A 11 9.05 -36.29 41.89
C ASP A 11 9.66 -34.86 41.99
N SER A 12 8.99 -33.96 41.23
CA SER A 12 8.62 -32.54 41.50
C SER A 12 9.61 -31.35 41.35
N VAL A 13 9.40 -30.58 40.26
CA VAL A 13 9.04 -29.14 40.11
C VAL A 13 9.61 -28.02 41.04
N LEU A 14 10.03 -26.92 40.38
CA LEU A 14 10.21 -25.48 40.75
C LEU A 14 11.44 -24.99 41.56
N SER A 15 12.25 -24.10 40.97
CA SER A 15 12.31 -22.63 41.24
C SER A 15 13.67 -21.99 40.88
N GLU A 16 13.60 -20.78 40.32
CA GLU A 16 14.68 -19.98 39.74
C GLU A 16 15.65 -19.38 40.78
N PRO A 17 16.93 -19.10 40.43
CA PRO A 17 17.76 -18.17 41.17
C PRO A 17 17.84 -16.78 40.50
N ASN A 18 17.48 -15.78 41.29
CA ASN A 18 17.72 -14.36 41.07
C ASN A 18 19.22 -14.04 41.28
N MET A 19 19.85 -13.31 40.35
CA MET A 19 21.18 -12.71 40.54
C MET A 19 21.16 -11.30 39.94
N GLY A 20 21.17 -10.31 40.84
CA GLY A 20 21.19 -8.89 40.49
C GLY A 20 22.59 -8.41 40.10
N LEU A 21 22.63 -7.34 39.30
CA LEU A 21 23.79 -6.48 39.13
C LEU A 21 23.37 -5.02 39.25
N ILE A 22 23.99 -4.33 40.20
CA ILE A 22 23.90 -2.88 40.43
C ILE A 22 24.96 -2.20 39.55
N LEU A 23 24.56 -1.22 38.74
CA LEU A 23 25.45 -0.16 38.26
C LEU A 23 24.71 1.19 38.26
N SER A 24 25.33 2.18 38.90
CA SER A 24 24.86 3.56 39.08
C SER A 24 25.31 4.46 37.89
N PRO A 25 24.87 5.75 37.80
CA PRO A 25 24.66 6.48 36.55
C PRO A 25 25.94 7.09 35.96
N THR A 26 26.08 7.01 34.64
CA THR A 26 26.98 7.86 33.86
C THR A 26 26.19 8.57 32.77
N HIS A 27 26.17 9.91 32.84
CA HIS A 27 25.84 10.76 31.70
C HIS A 27 26.86 10.46 30.58
N GLY A 28 26.44 9.72 29.56
CA GLY A 28 27.17 9.52 28.31
C GLY A 28 26.37 10.14 27.17
N LYS A 29 26.91 11.21 26.58
CA LYS A 29 26.48 11.69 25.28
C LYS A 29 26.99 10.72 24.23
N ASP A 30 26.11 9.89 23.69
CA ASP A 30 26.36 9.15 22.46
C ASP A 30 25.28 9.52 21.43
N SER A 31 25.64 10.43 20.53
CA SER A 31 24.94 10.64 19.27
C SER A 31 25.43 9.59 18.27
N SER A 32 24.65 8.54 18.02
CA SER A 32 24.65 7.83 16.72
C SER A 32 23.57 6.74 16.68
N GLY A 33 22.40 7.13 16.19
CA GLY A 33 21.22 6.27 16.01
C GLY A 33 19.99 7.13 15.80
N GLY A 34 20.09 8.13 14.92
CA GLY A 34 19.06 9.14 14.72
C GLY A 34 17.84 8.54 14.05
N THR A 35 16.89 8.04 14.84
CA THR A 35 15.51 7.88 14.40
C THR A 35 15.04 9.27 14.00
N SER A 36 14.82 9.49 12.70
CA SER A 36 14.34 10.76 12.15
C SER A 36 12.87 10.95 12.55
N VAL A 37 12.64 11.37 13.79
CA VAL A 37 11.32 11.63 14.33
C VAL A 37 10.84 12.99 13.79
N ILE A 38 9.80 12.98 12.97
CA ILE A 38 9.13 14.20 12.53
C ILE A 38 8.29 14.77 13.68
N GLU A 39 8.70 15.91 14.22
CA GLU A 39 7.94 16.68 15.22
C GLU A 39 7.22 17.85 14.56
N CYS A 40 5.90 17.92 14.71
CA CYS A 40 5.10 19.04 14.21
C CYS A 40 5.05 20.16 15.25
N GLN A 41 5.18 21.39 14.79
CA GLN A 41 4.95 22.58 15.60
C GLN A 41 3.48 22.66 16.06
N PRO A 42 3.22 23.14 17.29
CA PRO A 42 1.87 23.23 17.87
C PRO A 42 0.97 24.24 17.16
N THR A 43 1.52 25.05 16.26
CA THR A 43 0.77 26.03 15.46
C THR A 43 1.07 25.84 13.97
N GLY A 44 0.08 26.17 13.14
CA GLY A 44 0.19 26.14 11.69
C GLY A 44 -0.27 24.83 11.05
N ILE A 45 -0.38 24.88 9.72
CA ILE A 45 -0.71 23.75 8.85
C ILE A 45 0.34 23.72 7.73
N TYR A 46 1.05 22.61 7.59
CA TYR A 46 2.07 22.44 6.55
C TYR A 46 2.36 20.97 6.32
N THR A 47 3.06 20.68 5.22
CA THR A 47 3.50 19.33 4.88
C THR A 47 5.02 19.22 4.95
N VAL A 48 5.50 18.07 5.40
CA VAL A 48 6.93 17.74 5.45
C VAL A 48 7.16 16.38 4.82
N ALA A 49 8.25 16.24 4.08
CA ALA A 49 8.61 14.97 3.47
C ALA A 49 8.87 13.90 4.52
N ASP A 50 8.48 12.65 4.24
CA ASP A 50 8.92 11.52 5.04
C ASP A 50 10.43 11.31 4.80
N PRO A 51 11.25 11.15 5.86
CA PRO A 51 12.70 11.04 5.75
C PRO A 51 13.19 9.70 5.20
N LEU A 52 12.34 8.67 5.16
CA LEU A 52 12.66 7.33 4.72
C LEU A 52 11.97 6.97 3.41
N GLU A 53 10.70 7.36 3.24
CA GLU A 53 9.89 6.98 2.08
C GLU A 53 9.55 8.19 1.20
N CYS A 54 10.04 8.18 -0.04
CA CYS A 54 9.85 9.30 -0.95
C CYS A 54 8.42 9.44 -1.47
N ASN A 55 7.66 8.34 -1.49
CA ASN A 55 6.23 8.33 -1.82
C ASN A 55 5.36 8.81 -0.66
N SER A 56 5.92 9.23 0.47
CA SER A 56 5.18 9.58 1.68
C SER A 56 5.56 10.96 2.22
N TYR A 57 4.62 11.56 2.92
CA TYR A 57 4.79 12.84 3.60
C TYR A 57 3.92 12.90 4.85
N TYR A 58 4.19 13.86 5.72
CA TYR A 58 3.36 14.16 6.88
C TYR A 58 2.64 15.48 6.66
N GLN A 59 1.35 15.50 6.94
CA GLN A 59 0.58 16.71 7.14
C GLN A 59 0.58 17.04 8.63
N CYS A 60 1.15 18.19 8.97
CA CYS A 60 1.09 18.77 10.30
C CYS A 60 -0.11 19.72 10.37
N ASP A 61 -0.97 19.55 11.36
CA ASP A 61 -2.02 20.50 11.74
C ASP A 61 -1.98 20.69 13.25
N LYS A 62 -1.56 21.88 13.72
CA LYS A 62 -1.55 22.27 15.14
C LYS A 62 -0.93 21.21 16.07
N GLY A 63 0.26 20.74 15.70
CA GLY A 63 1.02 19.72 16.46
C GLY A 63 0.63 18.27 16.17
N ILE A 64 -0.47 18.03 15.45
CA ILE A 64 -0.88 16.68 15.06
C ILE A 64 -0.24 16.34 13.72
N ARG A 65 0.48 15.21 13.66
CA ARG A 65 1.07 14.67 12.43
C ARG A 65 0.20 13.55 11.87
N THR A 66 -0.14 13.62 10.60
CA THR A 66 -0.79 12.54 9.85
C THR A 66 0.09 12.15 8.68
N ARG A 67 0.44 10.87 8.60
CA ARG A 67 1.21 10.34 7.47
C ARG A 67 0.29 10.05 6.29
N LEU A 68 0.71 10.45 5.11
CA LEU A 68 -0.01 10.30 3.85
C LEU A 68 0.94 9.78 2.78
N ASN A 69 0.38 9.02 1.84
CA ASN A 69 1.09 8.53 0.67
C ASN A 69 0.65 9.32 -0.57
N CYS A 70 1.60 9.57 -1.47
CA CYS A 70 1.29 10.06 -2.79
C CYS A 70 0.50 9.02 -3.60
N PRO A 71 -0.33 9.46 -4.56
CA PRO A 71 -0.99 8.59 -5.52
C PRO A 71 -0.02 7.69 -6.29
N GLU A 72 -0.54 6.66 -6.96
CA GLU A 72 0.26 5.73 -7.75
C GLU A 72 1.20 6.47 -8.73
N ARG A 73 2.44 5.98 -8.82
CA ARG A 73 3.51 6.54 -9.67
C ARG A 73 3.84 8.02 -9.38
N GLN A 74 3.48 8.53 -8.21
CA GLN A 74 3.88 9.86 -7.74
C GLN A 74 4.77 9.78 -6.50
N LEU A 75 5.63 10.78 -6.36
CA LEU A 75 6.56 10.95 -5.25
C LEU A 75 6.40 12.35 -4.67
N PHE A 76 6.66 12.50 -3.37
CA PHE A 76 6.54 13.79 -2.70
C PHE A 76 7.79 14.63 -2.95
N ASP A 77 7.59 15.72 -3.68
CA ASP A 77 8.58 16.78 -3.88
C ASP A 77 8.58 17.70 -2.65
N ALA A 78 9.69 17.69 -1.91
CA ALA A 78 9.82 18.42 -0.65
C ALA A 78 9.88 19.95 -0.86
N ASP A 79 10.41 20.39 -2.01
CA ASP A 79 10.59 21.81 -2.33
C ASP A 79 9.26 22.44 -2.74
N LYS A 80 8.49 21.71 -3.56
CA LYS A 80 7.15 22.14 -4.01
C LYS A 80 6.04 21.74 -3.06
N ARG A 81 6.35 20.91 -2.06
CA ARG A 81 5.42 20.40 -1.03
C ARG A 81 4.19 19.69 -1.60
N GLN A 82 4.37 18.95 -2.69
CA GLN A 82 3.28 18.27 -3.39
C GLN A 82 3.75 16.96 -4.02
N CYS A 83 2.80 16.07 -4.27
CA CYS A 83 3.04 14.87 -5.06
C CYS A 83 3.20 15.23 -6.54
N MET A 84 4.26 14.74 -7.16
CA MET A 84 4.50 14.89 -8.60
C MET A 84 4.88 13.54 -9.22
N GLU A 85 4.83 13.45 -10.55
CA GLU A 85 5.29 12.27 -11.29
C GLU A 85 6.70 11.86 -10.86
N TYR A 86 6.89 10.57 -10.59
CA TYR A 86 8.15 10.02 -10.09
C TYR A 86 9.38 10.40 -10.92
N GLU A 87 9.22 10.55 -12.24
CA GLU A 87 10.28 10.97 -13.19
C GLU A 87 10.78 12.40 -12.94
N ARG A 88 9.99 13.24 -12.26
CA ARG A 88 10.27 14.66 -12.02
C ARG A 88 10.71 14.97 -10.60
N VAL A 89 10.81 13.97 -9.72
CA VAL A 89 11.11 14.15 -8.29
C VAL A 89 12.45 13.55 -7.95
N PHE A 90 13.30 14.32 -7.28
CA PHE A 90 14.55 13.83 -6.74
C PHE A 90 14.36 13.38 -5.28
N CYS A 91 14.51 12.07 -5.03
CA CYS A 91 14.29 11.50 -3.69
C CYS A 91 15.47 11.61 -2.73
N GLY A 92 16.66 11.89 -3.24
CA GLY A 92 17.89 11.74 -2.47
C GLY A 92 18.03 10.30 -1.98
N SER A 93 18.25 10.11 -0.68
CA SER A 93 18.39 8.81 -0.02
C SER A 93 17.07 8.13 0.34
N ARG A 94 15.93 8.77 0.12
CA ARG A 94 14.60 8.21 0.46
C ARG A 94 14.25 7.08 -0.51
N ALA A 95 13.74 5.96 0.02
CA ALA A 95 13.25 4.87 -0.79
C ALA A 95 12.05 5.34 -1.62
N ALA A 96 12.13 5.23 -2.95
CA ALA A 96 11.04 5.64 -3.83
C ALA A 96 9.74 4.91 -3.50
N ASN A 97 9.83 3.64 -3.07
CA ASN A 97 8.71 2.76 -2.69
C ASN A 97 7.46 3.11 -3.50
N LEU A 98 7.62 3.08 -4.82
CA LEU A 98 6.53 3.17 -5.77
C LEU A 98 5.73 1.90 -5.55
N ALA A 99 4.85 1.92 -4.55
CA ALA A 99 3.89 0.87 -4.27
C ALA A 99 2.88 0.89 -5.41
N ASP A 100 3.31 0.53 -6.61
CA ASP A 100 2.43 0.05 -7.63
C ASP A 100 1.95 -1.29 -7.09
N LYS A 101 0.75 -1.28 -6.50
CA LYS A 101 0.06 -2.50 -6.15
C LYS A 101 -0.09 -3.23 -7.47
N ASN A 102 0.76 -4.22 -7.72
CA ASN A 102 0.75 -4.92 -8.98
C ASN A 102 -0.57 -5.69 -9.09
N GLN A 103 -1.57 -5.06 -9.71
CA GLN A 103 -2.91 -5.61 -9.84
C GLN A 103 -2.92 -6.82 -10.80
N CYS A 104 -1.80 -7.09 -11.49
CA CYS A 104 -1.67 -8.17 -12.45
C CYS A 104 -1.27 -9.53 -11.86
N ILE A 105 -0.98 -9.60 -10.56
CA ILE A 105 -0.71 -10.88 -9.89
C ILE A 105 -1.92 -11.81 -10.07
N ASN A 106 -1.68 -13.02 -10.57
CA ASN A 106 -2.69 -14.02 -10.92
C ASN A 106 -3.74 -13.59 -11.97
N LYS A 107 -3.50 -12.49 -12.71
CA LYS A 107 -4.30 -12.13 -13.89
C LYS A 107 -3.62 -12.61 -15.16
N ARG A 108 -4.44 -12.89 -16.17
CA ARG A 108 -3.95 -13.15 -17.53
C ARG A 108 -3.50 -11.85 -18.18
N ASP A 109 -2.57 -11.96 -19.12
CA ASP A 109 -2.15 -10.86 -19.96
C ASP A 109 -3.35 -10.25 -20.71
N GLY A 110 -3.38 -8.93 -20.83
CA GLY A 110 -4.50 -8.18 -21.40
C GLY A 110 -4.80 -6.88 -20.67
N ILE A 111 -5.86 -6.20 -21.10
CA ILE A 111 -6.30 -4.93 -20.52
C ILE A 111 -7.46 -5.20 -19.54
N HIS A 112 -7.32 -4.70 -18.32
CA HIS A 112 -8.26 -4.92 -17.22
C HIS A 112 -8.78 -3.58 -16.68
N PRO A 113 -10.04 -3.51 -16.24
CA PRO A 113 -10.55 -2.36 -15.51
C PRO A 113 -9.92 -2.27 -14.11
N ASP A 114 -9.74 -1.06 -13.63
CA ASP A 114 -9.48 -0.79 -12.22
C ASP A 114 -10.81 -0.69 -11.46
N THR A 115 -11.19 -1.78 -10.81
CA THR A 115 -12.41 -1.85 -10.01
C THR A 115 -12.33 -1.07 -8.71
N GLU A 116 -11.14 -0.70 -8.24
CA GLU A 116 -10.94 0.10 -7.02
C GLU A 116 -11.22 1.59 -7.28
N ARG A 117 -11.00 2.04 -8.52
CA ARG A 117 -11.31 3.40 -8.99
C ARG A 117 -12.58 3.47 -9.84
N ASP A 118 -13.59 2.68 -9.45
CA ASP A 118 -14.93 2.62 -10.07
C ASP A 118 -14.91 2.44 -11.60
N CYS A 119 -13.89 1.73 -12.10
CA CYS A 119 -13.64 1.42 -13.51
C CYS A 119 -13.44 2.64 -14.42
N HIS A 120 -13.18 3.82 -13.86
CA HIS A 120 -12.75 4.99 -14.62
C HIS A 120 -11.29 4.90 -15.09
N PHE A 121 -10.54 3.92 -14.58
CA PHE A 121 -9.18 3.60 -15.00
C PHE A 121 -9.13 2.17 -15.54
N TYR A 122 -8.13 1.92 -16.37
CA TYR A 122 -7.80 0.58 -16.87
C TYR A 122 -6.29 0.43 -16.99
N TYR A 123 -5.81 -0.81 -16.93
CA TYR A 123 -4.40 -1.13 -16.97
C TYR A 123 -4.11 -2.36 -17.82
N GLN A 124 -2.89 -2.45 -18.33
CA GLN A 124 -2.42 -3.57 -19.13
C GLN A 124 -1.51 -4.47 -18.30
N CYS A 125 -1.84 -5.76 -18.26
CA CYS A 125 -1.01 -6.82 -17.71
C CYS A 125 -0.20 -7.51 -18.81
N VAL A 126 1.10 -7.69 -18.56
CA VAL A 126 2.01 -8.49 -19.38
C VAL A 126 2.95 -9.25 -18.45
N ALA A 127 3.02 -10.59 -18.61
CA ALA A 127 3.85 -11.45 -17.76
C ALA A 127 3.65 -11.17 -16.25
N GLN A 128 2.38 -11.10 -15.82
CA GLN A 128 1.97 -10.80 -14.44
C GLN A 128 2.39 -9.42 -13.89
N ASN A 129 2.87 -8.50 -14.72
CA ASN A 129 3.23 -7.14 -14.32
C ASN A 129 2.32 -6.09 -14.98
N LYS A 130 2.00 -5.03 -14.22
CA LYS A 130 1.28 -3.86 -14.71
C LYS A 130 2.22 -2.99 -15.54
N MET A 131 1.94 -2.86 -16.83
CA MET A 131 2.80 -2.14 -17.79
C MET A 131 2.31 -0.74 -18.11
N ARG A 132 1.01 -0.60 -18.36
CA ARG A 132 0.37 0.68 -18.73
C ARG A 132 -0.88 0.88 -17.92
N GLU A 133 -1.21 2.13 -17.65
CA GLU A 133 -2.45 2.55 -17.02
C GLU A 133 -2.97 3.81 -17.72
N ALA A 134 -4.29 3.94 -17.85
CA ALA A 134 -4.92 5.14 -18.36
C ALA A 134 -6.31 5.36 -17.74
N LYS A 135 -6.72 6.63 -17.75
CA LYS A 135 -8.07 7.05 -17.35
C LYS A 135 -8.98 7.10 -18.58
N CYS A 136 -10.23 6.66 -18.44
CA CYS A 136 -11.26 6.90 -19.44
C CYS A 136 -11.59 8.40 -19.55
N PRO A 137 -11.90 8.90 -20.76
CA PRO A 137 -12.35 10.29 -20.92
C PRO A 137 -13.67 10.55 -20.18
N GLY A 138 -13.78 11.71 -19.55
CA GLY A 138 -15.00 12.12 -18.83
C GLY A 138 -15.33 11.20 -17.66
N ASP A 139 -16.59 10.79 -17.58
CA ASP A 139 -17.18 9.87 -16.61
C ASP A 139 -17.38 8.46 -17.18
N HIS A 140 -16.77 8.13 -18.32
CA HIS A 140 -16.87 6.81 -18.89
C HIS A 140 -16.16 5.75 -18.04
N LYS A 141 -16.64 4.51 -18.16
CA LYS A 141 -16.11 3.31 -17.52
C LYS A 141 -15.54 2.37 -18.57
N PHE A 142 -14.43 1.70 -18.23
CA PHE A 142 -13.81 0.72 -19.11
C PHE A 142 -14.63 -0.57 -19.14
N SER A 143 -14.97 -1.03 -20.34
CA SER A 143 -15.64 -2.31 -20.57
C SER A 143 -14.60 -3.36 -20.94
N SER A 144 -14.41 -4.36 -20.06
CA SER A 144 -13.55 -5.52 -20.34
C SER A 144 -14.09 -6.40 -21.48
N TYR A 145 -15.37 -6.27 -21.81
CA TYR A 145 -16.01 -6.99 -22.93
C TYR A 145 -15.68 -6.37 -24.28
N THR A 146 -15.77 -5.04 -24.40
CA THR A 146 -15.52 -4.33 -25.67
C THR A 146 -14.09 -3.81 -25.81
N GLY A 147 -13.32 -3.77 -24.72
CA GLY A 147 -11.98 -3.18 -24.67
C GLY A 147 -11.99 -1.65 -24.81
N LYS A 148 -13.12 -0.99 -24.56
CA LYS A 148 -13.30 0.46 -24.77
C LYS A 148 -13.92 1.14 -23.55
N CYS A 149 -13.65 2.44 -23.44
CA CYS A 149 -14.37 3.32 -22.50
C CYS A 149 -15.74 3.67 -23.08
N GLY A 150 -16.78 3.61 -22.25
CA GLY A 150 -18.11 4.07 -22.60
C GLY A 150 -19.00 4.24 -21.36
N PRO A 151 -20.31 4.47 -21.54
CA PRO A 151 -21.23 4.56 -20.42
C PRO A 151 -21.33 3.23 -19.67
N ALA A 152 -21.78 3.28 -18.40
CA ALA A 152 -21.84 2.11 -17.52
C ALA A 152 -22.72 0.96 -18.07
N ASN A 153 -23.71 1.25 -18.91
CA ASN A 153 -24.56 0.21 -19.52
C ASN A 153 -23.83 -0.66 -20.58
N ASN A 154 -22.63 -0.26 -21.01
CA ASN A 154 -21.80 -0.99 -21.96
C ASN A 154 -20.65 -1.76 -21.30
N ALA A 155 -20.47 -1.60 -19.98
CA ALA A 155 -19.47 -2.31 -19.20
C ALA A 155 -20.10 -3.49 -18.45
N PRO A 156 -19.49 -4.67 -18.47
CA PRO A 156 -19.99 -5.79 -17.69
C PRO A 156 -19.81 -5.54 -16.19
N MET A 157 -20.59 -6.24 -15.39
CA MET A 157 -20.39 -6.31 -13.94
C MET A 157 -18.93 -6.70 -13.63
N PRO A 158 -18.28 -6.10 -12.61
CA PRO A 158 -18.81 -5.12 -11.64
C PRO A 158 -18.79 -3.66 -12.12
N CYS A 159 -18.28 -3.38 -13.32
CA CYS A 159 -18.07 -2.01 -13.81
C CYS A 159 -19.33 -1.35 -14.42
N GLY A 160 -20.41 -2.11 -14.56
CA GLY A 160 -21.60 -1.67 -15.25
C GLY A 160 -22.68 -2.73 -15.29
N THR A 161 -23.73 -2.47 -16.07
CA THR A 161 -24.93 -3.31 -16.12
C THR A 161 -25.01 -4.17 -17.39
N TYR A 162 -23.98 -4.18 -18.22
CA TYR A 162 -23.98 -4.94 -19.46
C TYR A 162 -23.97 -6.45 -19.17
N ILE A 163 -24.99 -7.16 -19.64
CA ILE A 163 -25.05 -8.62 -19.60
C ILE A 163 -24.86 -9.13 -21.04
N PRO A 164 -23.71 -9.75 -21.38
CA PRO A 164 -23.50 -10.29 -22.71
C PRO A 164 -24.51 -11.40 -22.98
N GLY A 165 -25.30 -11.26 -24.05
CA GLY A 165 -26.27 -12.27 -24.50
C GLY A 165 -27.73 -12.05 -24.10
N THR A 166 -28.06 -11.01 -23.33
CA THR A 166 -29.46 -10.67 -23.01
C THR A 166 -29.99 -9.52 -23.85
N ALA A 167 -29.65 -9.48 -25.16
CA ALA A 167 -30.44 -8.67 -26.08
C ALA A 167 -31.90 -9.09 -25.87
N THR A 168 -32.68 -8.22 -25.25
CA THR A 168 -34.10 -8.44 -25.04
C THR A 168 -34.66 -8.81 -26.39
N ILE A 169 -35.13 -10.05 -26.55
CA ILE A 169 -36.11 -10.34 -27.58
C ILE A 169 -37.27 -9.43 -27.20
N GLN A 170 -37.29 -8.24 -27.80
CA GLN A 170 -38.50 -7.46 -27.92
C GLN A 170 -39.39 -8.35 -28.77
N CYS A 171 -40.16 -9.23 -28.13
CA CYS A 171 -41.37 -9.77 -28.71
C CYS A 171 -42.31 -8.58 -28.90
N ILE A 172 -42.03 -7.74 -29.90
CA ILE A 172 -43.02 -6.85 -30.44
C ILE A 172 -43.99 -7.79 -31.13
N ASN A 173 -45.13 -8.03 -30.49
CA ASN A 173 -46.24 -8.76 -31.08
C ASN A 173 -46.52 -8.14 -32.46
N PHE A 174 -46.17 -8.86 -33.51
CA PHE A 174 -46.73 -8.63 -34.83
C PHE A 174 -47.85 -9.66 -35.02
N PHE A 175 -49.06 -9.10 -35.11
CA PHE A 175 -50.38 -9.70 -35.34
C PHE A 175 -51.16 -10.19 -34.13
#